data_AF-A0A9D6Q6X1-F1
#
_entry.id   AF-A0A9D6Q6X1-F1
#
_cell.length_a   1.000
_cell.length_b   1.000
_cell.length_c   1.000
_cell.angle_alpha   90.00
_cell.angle_beta   90.00
_cell.angle_gamma   90.00
#
_symmetry.space_group_name_H-M   'P 1'
#
loop_
_entity.id
_entity.type
_entity.pdbx_description
1 polymer ?
#
loop_
_entity_poly.entity_id
_entity_poly.type
_entity_poly.pdbx_seq_one_letter_code
_entity_poly.pdbx_strand_id
1 'polypeptide(L)'
;MSPRAYTPKHLADKILQSKSAIEGERKQVTVLFADVKGSMELAEQLDPEQWHTILDRFFAILTNGVHRFEGTVNQYTGDGIMALFGAPIAHEDHAQRACYAALHLRDTLKEYADGLVPALVHRRSLDRLTATSPRPS
;
A
#
# COMPACT_ATOMS: atom_id res chain seq x y z
N MET A 1 9.62 -10.29 26.65
CA MET A 1 9.59 -10.58 25.20
C MET A 1 8.87 -9.40 24.53
N SER A 2 9.61 -8.36 24.18
CA SER A 2 9.01 -7.11 23.67
C SER A 2 8.79 -7.23 22.16
N PRO A 3 7.60 -6.95 21.62
CA PRO A 3 7.39 -6.98 20.18
C PRO A 3 8.25 -5.88 19.58
N ARG A 4 9.21 -6.25 18.72
CA ARG A 4 10.02 -5.31 17.94
C ARG A 4 9.03 -4.48 17.12
N ALA A 5 8.80 -3.24 17.55
CA ALA A 5 8.20 -2.20 16.75
C ALA A 5 9.09 -2.01 15.52
N TYR A 6 8.79 -2.76 14.46
CA TYR A 6 9.32 -2.50 13.13
C TYR A 6 8.52 -1.32 12.59
N THR A 7 8.78 -0.14 13.14
CA THR A 7 8.34 1.12 12.55
C THR A 7 9.58 1.71 11.88
N PRO A 8 9.76 1.49 10.56
CA PRO A 8 10.79 2.18 9.80
C PRO A 8 10.80 3.69 10.12
N LYS A 9 11.98 4.29 10.28
CA LYS A 9 12.11 5.70 10.74
C LYS A 9 11.33 6.69 9.86
N HIS A 10 11.25 6.44 8.56
CA HIS A 10 10.47 7.25 7.63
C HIS A 10 8.95 7.24 7.90
N LEU A 11 8.42 6.17 8.49
CA LEU A 11 7.02 6.11 8.94
C LEU A 11 6.81 6.98 10.18
N ALA A 12 7.76 6.97 11.13
CA ALA A 12 7.71 7.84 12.30
C ALA A 12 7.78 9.32 11.92
N ASP A 13 8.63 9.68 10.95
CA ASP A 13 8.74 11.06 10.46
C ASP A 13 7.44 11.52 9.76
N LYS A 14 6.79 10.65 8.97
CA LYS A 14 5.47 10.94 8.35
C LYS A 14 4.35 11.07 9.39
N ILE A 15 4.38 10.29 10.47
CA ILE A 15 3.45 10.42 11.60
C ILE A 15 3.59 11.79 12.27
N LEU A 16 4.83 12.27 12.45
CA LEU A 16 5.09 13.58 13.05
C LEU A 16 4.64 14.73 12.13
N GLN A 17 4.91 14.64 10.82
CA GLN A 17 4.50 15.66 9.84
C GLN A 17 2.98 15.75 9.70
N SER A 18 2.28 14.61 9.72
CA SER A 18 0.81 14.59 9.67
C SER A 18 0.16 15.13 10.94
N LYS A 19 0.73 14.90 12.13
CA LYS A 19 0.27 15.54 13.37
C LYS A 19 0.33 17.07 13.30
N SER A 20 1.35 17.63 12.66
CA SER A 20 1.51 19.09 12.51
C SER A 20 0.51 19.70 11.53
N ALA A 21 0.03 18.96 10.54
CA ALA A 21 -0.98 19.45 9.60
C ALA A 21 -2.40 19.57 10.21
N ILE A 22 -2.63 19.03 11.42
CA ILE A 22 -3.89 19.08 12.18
C ILE A 22 -3.79 20.14 13.30
N GLU A 23 -3.12 21.26 13.04
CA GLU A 23 -3.09 22.40 13.97
C GLU A 23 -4.39 23.21 13.87
N GLY A 24 -5.35 22.86 14.72
CA GLY A 24 -6.55 23.67 14.97
C GLY A 24 -7.31 23.22 16.22
N GLU A 25 -7.44 21.91 16.42
CA GLU A 25 -7.99 21.33 17.66
C GLU A 25 -7.24 20.02 17.96
N ARG A 26 -6.88 19.78 19.23
CA ARG A 26 -6.27 18.51 19.68
C ARG A 26 -7.32 17.39 19.59
N LYS A 27 -7.59 16.88 18.39
CA LYS A 27 -8.51 15.76 18.15
C LYS A 27 -7.72 14.45 18.11
N GLN A 28 -8.21 13.44 18.81
CA GLN A 28 -7.72 12.07 18.66
C GLN A 28 -8.13 11.56 17.27
N VAL A 29 -7.15 11.16 16.48
CA VAL A 29 -7.33 10.59 15.14
C VAL A 29 -6.54 9.29 15.05
N THR A 30 -7.02 8.36 14.23
CA THR A 30 -6.27 7.15 13.90
C THR A 30 -5.69 7.28 12.49
N VAL A 31 -4.39 7.02 12.37
CA VAL A 31 -3.69 7.03 11.09
C VAL A 31 -3.36 5.61 10.68
N LEU A 32 -3.75 5.23 9.47
CA LEU A 32 -3.42 3.96 8.84
C LEU A 32 -2.41 4.20 7.73
N PHE A 33 -1.36 3.38 7.71
CA PHE A 33 -0.36 3.37 6.64
C PHE A 33 -0.40 2.03 5.93
N ALA A 34 -0.36 2.06 4.61
CA ALA A 34 -0.24 0.87 3.78
C ALA A 34 0.85 1.12 2.74
N ASP A 35 1.75 0.15 2.57
CA ASP A 35 2.94 0.27 1.74
C ASP A 35 3.25 -1.06 1.05
N VAL A 36 3.71 -1.02 -0.20
CA VAL A 36 4.11 -2.22 -0.94
C VAL A 36 5.49 -2.68 -0.47
N LYS A 37 5.54 -3.81 0.23
CA LYS A 37 6.80 -4.43 0.63
C LYS A 37 7.60 -4.88 -0.60
N GLY A 38 8.87 -4.46 -0.68
CA GLY A 38 9.76 -4.83 -1.79
C GLY A 38 9.44 -4.11 -3.10
N SER A 39 8.77 -2.95 -3.03
CA SER A 39 8.42 -2.09 -4.16
C SER A 39 9.60 -1.81 -5.08
N MET A 40 10.79 -1.57 -4.53
CA MET A 40 12.02 -1.32 -5.28
C MET A 40 12.47 -2.52 -6.13
N GLU A 41 12.51 -3.71 -5.56
CA GLU A 41 12.90 -4.94 -6.28
C GLU A 41 11.89 -5.28 -7.37
N LEU A 42 10.60 -5.04 -7.13
CA LEU A 42 9.54 -5.22 -8.12
C LEU A 42 9.63 -4.19 -9.25
N ALA A 43 9.89 -2.92 -8.92
CA ALA A 43 10.02 -1.85 -9.91
C ALA A 43 11.26 -2.02 -10.81
N GLU A 44 12.36 -2.61 -10.29
CA GLU A 44 13.54 -2.93 -11.10
C GLU A 44 13.33 -4.15 -12.01
N GLN A 45 12.46 -5.08 -11.62
CA GLN A 45 12.23 -6.32 -12.36
C GLN A 45 11.06 -6.27 -13.34
N LEU A 46 10.26 -5.21 -13.29
CA LEU A 46 9.08 -5.03 -14.13
C LEU A 46 9.25 -3.83 -15.06
N ASP A 47 8.64 -3.92 -16.23
CA ASP A 47 8.54 -2.77 -17.11
C ASP A 47 7.76 -1.64 -16.40
N PRO A 48 8.16 -0.37 -16.56
CA PRO A 48 7.51 0.75 -15.91
C PRO A 48 5.98 0.76 -16.10
N GLU A 49 5.50 0.50 -17.31
CA GLU A 49 4.06 0.47 -17.62
C GLU A 49 3.28 -0.60 -16.83
N GLN A 50 3.91 -1.76 -16.62
CA GLN A 50 3.32 -2.85 -15.84
C GLN A 50 3.33 -2.51 -14.34
N TRP A 51 4.42 -1.92 -13.85
CA TRP A 51 4.51 -1.45 -12.48
C TRP A 51 3.44 -0.39 -12.17
N HIS A 52 3.23 0.57 -13.06
CA HIS A 52 2.16 1.56 -12.93
C HIS A 52 0.78 0.91 -12.88
N THR A 53 0.49 -0.05 -13.77
CA THR A 53 -0.78 -0.78 -13.77
C THR A 53 -1.03 -1.51 -12.45
N ILE A 54 0.02 -2.11 -11.87
CA ILE A 54 -0.06 -2.80 -10.58
C ILE A 54 -0.35 -1.81 -9.45
N LEU A 55 0.36 -0.68 -9.44
CA LEU A 55 0.19 0.38 -8.46
C LEU A 55 -1.19 1.04 -8.55
N ASP A 56 -1.69 1.32 -9.75
CA ASP A 56 -3.02 1.92 -9.94
C ASP A 56 -4.11 1.04 -9.31
N ARG A 57 -4.03 -0.27 -9.55
CA ARG A 57 -4.99 -1.22 -8.96
C ARG A 57 -4.79 -1.38 -7.45
N PHE A 58 -3.56 -1.37 -6.99
CA PHE A 58 -3.22 -1.36 -5.55
C PHE A 58 -3.82 -0.14 -4.85
N PHE A 59 -3.62 1.07 -5.40
CA PHE A 59 -4.20 2.29 -4.87
C PHE A 59 -5.72 2.29 -4.92
N ALA A 60 -6.33 1.75 -5.98
CA ALA A 60 -7.78 1.60 -6.04
C ALA A 60 -8.32 0.70 -4.91
N ILE A 61 -7.67 -0.43 -4.62
CA ILE A 61 -8.04 -1.32 -3.50
C ILE A 61 -7.94 -0.57 -2.16
N LEU A 62 -6.81 0.12 -1.95
CA LEU A 62 -6.55 0.88 -0.74
C LEU A 62 -7.59 1.99 -0.52
N THR A 63 -7.82 2.83 -1.53
CA THR A 63 -8.78 3.94 -1.46
C THR A 63 -10.19 3.43 -1.24
N ASN A 64 -10.62 2.38 -1.94
CA ASN A 64 -11.94 1.79 -1.75
C ASN A 64 -12.10 1.20 -0.35
N GLY A 65 -11.09 0.49 0.17
CA GLY A 65 -11.14 -0.06 1.52
C GLY A 65 -11.16 1.02 2.58
N VAL A 66 -10.37 2.09 2.44
CA VAL A 66 -10.38 3.24 3.35
C VAL A 66 -11.75 3.94 3.35
N HIS A 67 -12.30 4.26 2.17
CA HIS A 67 -13.60 4.91 2.06
C HIS A 67 -14.75 4.02 2.58
N ARG A 68 -14.67 2.69 2.40
CA ARG A 68 -15.67 1.75 2.90
C ARG A 68 -15.87 1.81 4.41
N PHE A 69 -14.83 2.16 5.17
CA PHE A 69 -14.89 2.31 6.63
C PHE A 69 -14.86 3.78 7.05
N GLU A 70 -15.30 4.68 6.17
CA GLU A 70 -15.42 6.13 6.42
C GLU A 70 -14.08 6.78 6.82
N GLY A 71 -12.97 6.21 6.37
CA GLY A 71 -11.66 6.85 6.42
C GLY A 71 -11.45 7.77 5.22
N THR A 72 -10.48 8.67 5.33
CA THR A 72 -10.08 9.58 4.25
C THR A 72 -8.62 9.36 3.90
N VAL A 73 -8.31 9.18 2.61
CA VAL A 73 -6.92 9.14 2.15
C VAL A 73 -6.34 10.55 2.21
N ASN A 74 -5.34 10.77 3.05
CA ASN A 74 -4.71 12.07 3.22
C ASN A 74 -3.53 12.27 2.26
N GLN A 75 -2.75 11.22 2.00
CA GLN A 75 -1.57 11.31 1.16
C GLN A 75 -1.28 10.00 0.44
N TYR A 76 -0.89 10.10 -0.82
CA TYR A 76 -0.24 9.02 -1.57
C TYR A 76 1.27 9.17 -1.41
N THR A 77 1.94 8.09 -1.03
CA THR A 77 3.38 8.07 -0.82
C THR A 77 4.01 7.07 -1.78
N GLY A 78 4.26 7.42 -3.04
CA GLY A 78 5.01 6.60 -4.01
C GLY A 78 4.49 5.19 -4.26
N ASP A 79 4.71 4.30 -3.30
CA ASP A 79 4.36 2.89 -3.18
C ASP A 79 3.29 2.59 -2.11
N GLY A 80 2.67 3.61 -1.53
CA GLY A 80 1.75 3.47 -0.41
C GLY A 80 0.78 4.63 -0.20
N ILE A 81 -0.06 4.53 0.84
CA ILE A 81 -0.95 5.61 1.26
C ILE A 81 -0.90 5.86 2.76
N MET A 82 -1.30 7.07 3.14
CA MET A 82 -1.64 7.45 4.50
C MET A 82 -3.12 7.81 4.54
N ALA A 83 -3.88 7.11 5.39
CA ALA A 83 -5.30 7.31 5.59
C ALA A 83 -5.59 7.75 7.03
N LEU A 84 -6.59 8.60 7.19
CA LEU A 84 -7.04 9.16 8.45
C LEU A 84 -8.45 8.65 8.76
N PHE A 85 -8.67 8.29 10.02
CA PHE A 85 -9.97 7.93 10.56
C PHE A 85 -10.27 8.83 11.76
N GLY A 86 -11.49 9.37 11.81
CA GLY A 86 -11.88 10.36 12.84
C GLY A 86 -11.52 11.81 12.49
N ALA A 87 -11.22 12.10 11.21
CA ALA A 87 -11.03 13.45 10.69
C ALA A 87 -11.81 13.63 9.37
N PRO A 88 -12.43 14.82 9.12
CA PRO A 88 -12.50 16.00 9.99
C PRO A 88 -13.51 15.88 11.15
N ILE A 89 -14.35 14.84 11.14
CA ILE A 89 -15.34 14.55 12.18
C ILE A 89 -14.77 13.51 13.14
N ALA A 90 -14.64 13.86 14.42
CA ALA A 90 -14.24 12.93 15.45
C ALA A 90 -15.37 11.93 15.71
N HIS A 91 -15.10 10.65 15.47
CA HIS A 91 -16.03 9.56 15.76
C HIS A 91 -15.43 8.69 16.87
N GLU A 92 -16.20 8.36 17.91
CA GLU A 92 -15.70 7.53 19.04
C GLU A 92 -15.19 6.15 18.59
N ASP A 93 -15.67 5.64 17.45
CA ASP A 93 -15.31 4.36 16.86
C ASP A 93 -14.18 4.46 15.80
N HIS A 94 -13.50 5.62 15.68
CA HIS A 94 -12.45 5.85 14.68
C HIS A 94 -11.36 4.77 14.68
N ALA A 95 -10.97 4.29 15.87
CA ALA A 95 -9.95 3.26 16.03
C ALA A 95 -10.45 1.89 15.56
N GLN A 96 -11.71 1.57 15.85
CA GLN A 96 -12.32 0.31 15.44
C GLN A 96 -12.49 0.25 13.92
N ARG A 97 -12.92 1.36 13.29
CA ARG A 97 -13.02 1.51 11.84
C ARG A 97 -11.67 1.34 11.15
N ALA A 98 -10.62 1.98 11.68
CA ALA A 98 -9.27 1.82 11.17
C ALA A 98 -8.80 0.35 11.26
N CYS A 99 -9.12 -0.36 12.35
CA CYS A 99 -8.82 -1.78 12.49
C CYS A 99 -9.58 -2.64 11.46
N TYR A 100 -10.88 -2.39 11.26
CA TYR A 100 -11.65 -3.11 10.24
C TYR A 100 -11.15 -2.82 8.83
N ALA A 101 -10.79 -1.58 8.53
CA ALA A 101 -10.16 -1.20 7.27
C ALA A 101 -8.84 -1.95 7.07
N ALA A 102 -7.96 -1.99 8.08
CA ALA A 102 -6.70 -2.69 8.00
C ALA A 102 -6.88 -4.20 7.73
N LEU A 103 -7.83 -4.85 8.41
CA LEU A 103 -8.13 -6.27 8.19
C LEU A 103 -8.68 -6.53 6.78
N HIS A 104 -9.65 -5.72 6.35
CA HIS A 104 -10.24 -5.84 5.01
C HIS A 104 -9.21 -5.60 3.91
N LEU A 105 -8.36 -4.58 4.05
CA LEU A 105 -7.30 -4.27 3.11
C LEU A 105 -6.26 -5.38 3.04
N ARG A 106 -5.85 -5.92 4.20
CA ARG A 106 -4.91 -7.05 4.24
C ARG A 106 -5.44 -8.24 3.44
N ASP A 107 -6.70 -8.60 3.64
CA ASP A 107 -7.28 -9.78 3.01
C ASP A 107 -7.48 -9.55 1.48
N THR A 108 -7.99 -8.38 1.09
CA THR A 108 -8.15 -8.00 -0.34
C THR A 108 -6.81 -7.89 -1.07
N LEU A 109 -5.81 -7.30 -0.43
CA LEU A 109 -4.46 -7.18 -1.00
C LEU A 109 -3.77 -8.52 -1.12
N LYS A 110 -4.03 -9.45 -0.19
CA LYS A 110 -3.52 -10.82 -0.28
C LYS A 110 -4.10 -11.52 -1.51
N GLU A 111 -5.41 -11.45 -1.73
CA GLU A 111 -6.05 -12.02 -2.92
C GLU A 111 -5.49 -11.41 -4.21
N TYR A 112 -5.27 -10.10 -4.23
CA TYR A 112 -4.67 -9.43 -5.36
C TYR A 112 -3.22 -9.91 -5.62
N ALA A 113 -2.40 -9.98 -4.57
CA ALA A 113 -1.02 -10.46 -4.68
C ALA A 113 -0.95 -11.92 -5.13
N ASP A 114 -1.81 -12.79 -4.60
CA ASP A 114 -1.90 -14.20 -4.98
C ASP A 114 -2.30 -14.36 -6.46
N GLY A 115 -3.05 -13.41 -7.03
CA GLY A 115 -3.34 -13.36 -8.46
C GLY A 115 -2.19 -12.84 -9.34
N LEU A 116 -1.29 -12.03 -8.78
CA LEU A 116 -0.12 -11.50 -9.51
C LEU A 116 1.01 -12.53 -9.62
N VAL A 117 1.25 -13.33 -8.58
CA VAL A 117 2.37 -14.30 -8.54
C VAL A 117 2.33 -15.28 -9.72
N PRO A 118 1.21 -15.95 -10.04
CA PRO A 118 1.13 -16.84 -11.20
C PRO A 118 1.35 -16.11 -12.53
N ALA A 119 0.81 -14.90 -12.67
CA ALA A 119 0.94 -14.10 -13.89
C ALA A 119 2.39 -13.67 -14.14
N LEU A 120 3.11 -13.28 -13.09
CA LEU A 120 4.52 -12.90 -13.15
C LEU A 120 5.44 -14.11 -13.37
N VAL A 121 5.16 -15.25 -12.72
CA VAL A 121 5.96 -16.48 -12.86
C VAL A 121 5.78 -17.12 -14.23
N HIS A 122 4.55 -17.17 -14.76
CA HIS A 122 4.28 -17.82 -16.05
C HIS A 122 4.93 -17.07 -17.21
N ARG A 123 5.00 -15.74 -17.12
CA ARG A 123 5.58 -14.88 -18.16
C ARG A 123 7.11 -14.90 -18.18
N ARG A 124 7.77 -14.98 -17.01
CA ARG A 124 9.22 -15.23 -16.94
C ARG A 124 9.65 -16.49 -17.68
N SER A 125 8.79 -17.51 -17.71
CA SER A 125 9.07 -18.75 -18.44
C SER A 125 8.96 -18.57 -19.96
N LEU A 126 8.16 -17.62 -20.44
CA LEU A 126 8.02 -17.29 -21.86
C LEU A 126 9.18 -16.40 -22.34
N ASP A 127 9.56 -15.36 -21.59
CA ASP A 127 10.65 -14.46 -21.99
C ASP A 127 12.02 -15.15 -22.01
N ARG A 128 12.23 -16.17 -21.16
CA ARG A 128 13.45 -17.01 -21.20
C ARG A 128 13.53 -17.92 -22.44
N LEU A 129 12.41 -18.20 -23.11
CA LEU A 129 12.37 -19.05 -24.30
C LEU A 129 12.59 -18.25 -25.59
N THR A 130 12.36 -16.94 -25.59
CA THR A 130 12.54 -16.06 -26.76
C THR A 130 13.99 -15.59 -26.97
N ALA A 131 14.89 -15.81 -26.01
CA ALA A 131 16.28 -15.34 -26.06
C ALA A 131 17.28 -16.32 -26.73
N THR A 132 16.82 -17.37 -27.40
CA THR A 132 17.70 -18.27 -28.18
C THR A 132 17.38 -18.17 -29.66
N SER A 133 17.97 -17.18 -30.35
CA SER A 133 18.13 -17.26 -31.81
C SER A 133 19.58 -17.62 -32.13
N PRO A 134 19.83 -18.70 -32.92
CA PRO A 134 21.17 -19.07 -33.33
C PRO A 134 21.64 -18.11 -34.43
N ARG A 135 22.83 -17.53 -34.28
CA ARG A 135 23.49 -16.84 -35.40
C ARG A 135 23.79 -17.88 -36.49
N PRO A 136 23.36 -17.69 -37.75
CA PRO A 136 23.93 -18.43 -38.86
C PRO A 136 25.30 -17.85 -39.23
N SER A 137 26.14 -18.75 -39.72
CA SER A 137 27.54 -18.66 -40.14
C SER A 137 27.90 -17.51 -41.07
#